data_AF-A0A3B0TTU0-F1
#
_entry.id   AF-A0A3B0TTU0-F1
#
_cell.length_a   1.000
_cell.length_b   1.000
_cell.length_c   1.000
_cell.angle_alpha   90.00
_cell.angle_beta   90.00
_cell.angle_gamma   90.00
#
_symmetry.space_group_name_H-M   'P 1'
#
loop_
_entity.id
_entity.type
_entity.pdbx_description
1 polymer ?
#
loop_
_entity_poly.entity_id
_entity_poly.type
_entity_poly.pdbx_seq_one_letter_code
_entity_poly.pdbx_strand_id
1 'polypeptide(L)'
;MSSTQEIKQIPLKIKNPDTLTIAGKTFANRFMLGTGKFKNKQDLADSISASQSQIVTVALRRIDIERHEENILEYIPKNITLLTNTSGARNAKEAVRIARLAKESG
;
A
#
# COMPACT_ATOMS: atom_id res chain seq x y z
N MET A 1 11.16 -13.45 40.02
CA MET A 1 10.43 -14.31 39.07
C MET A 1 9.17 -13.57 38.68
N SER A 2 9.20 -12.87 37.53
CA SER A 2 8.10 -12.01 37.08
C SER A 2 7.12 -12.84 36.25
N SER A 3 5.87 -12.88 36.68
CA SER A 3 4.76 -13.57 36.04
C SER A 3 4.35 -12.85 34.75
N THR A 4 4.82 -13.34 33.61
CA THR A 4 4.29 -12.94 32.30
C THR A 4 2.87 -13.51 32.20
N GLN A 5 1.86 -12.64 32.25
CA GLN A 5 0.48 -13.04 32.01
C GLN A 5 0.34 -13.52 30.56
N GLU A 6 -0.10 -14.77 30.38
CA GLU A 6 -0.44 -15.33 29.07
C GLU A 6 -1.56 -14.51 28.42
N ILE A 7 -1.30 -14.03 27.20
CA ILE A 7 -2.31 -13.39 26.37
C ILE A 7 -3.34 -14.46 26.01
N LYS A 8 -4.53 -14.39 26.61
CA LYS A 8 -5.66 -15.25 26.24
C LYS A 8 -6.01 -15.02 24.78
N GLN A 9 -5.80 -16.04 23.97
CA GLN A 9 -6.15 -16.04 22.56
C GLN A 9 -7.68 -16.06 22.44
N ILE A 10 -8.28 -14.92 22.11
CA ILE A 10 -9.72 -14.82 21.83
C ILE A 10 -9.96 -15.47 20.47
N PRO A 11 -10.79 -16.52 20.36
CA PRO A 11 -11.07 -17.14 19.08
C PRO A 11 -11.91 -16.18 18.23
N LEU A 12 -11.30 -15.60 17.20
CA LEU A 12 -11.99 -14.90 16.12
C LEU A 12 -12.88 -15.92 15.40
N LYS A 13 -14.20 -15.88 15.63
CA LYS A 13 -15.17 -16.60 14.81
C LYS A 13 -15.20 -15.97 13.42
N ILE A 14 -14.34 -16.43 12.52
CA ILE A 14 -14.35 -16.02 11.11
C ILE A 14 -15.45 -16.82 10.40
N LYS A 15 -16.64 -16.21 10.27
CA LYS A 15 -17.72 -16.69 9.38
C LYS A 15 -17.43 -16.11 7.98
N ASN A 16 -17.15 -16.99 7.01
CA ASN A 16 -16.65 -16.70 5.66
C ASN A 16 -15.26 -16.04 5.65
N PRO A 17 -14.43 -16.23 4.60
CA PRO A 17 -13.16 -15.53 4.52
C PRO A 17 -13.45 -14.02 4.56
N ASP A 18 -12.85 -13.35 5.55
CA ASP A 18 -13.05 -11.92 5.83
C ASP A 18 -12.34 -11.06 4.77
N THR A 19 -12.91 -11.03 3.57
CA THR A 19 -12.29 -10.42 2.38
C THR A 19 -12.74 -8.98 2.15
N LEU A 20 -11.89 -8.20 1.50
CA LEU A 20 -12.16 -6.82 1.06
C LEU A 20 -12.36 -6.79 -0.45
N THR A 21 -13.51 -6.32 -0.92
CA THR A 21 -13.76 -6.13 -2.36
C THR A 21 -13.77 -4.64 -2.70
N ILE A 22 -12.92 -4.22 -3.64
CA ILE A 22 -12.83 -2.83 -4.13
C ILE A 22 -12.85 -2.87 -5.66
N ALA A 23 -13.80 -2.16 -6.27
CA ALA A 23 -13.94 -2.05 -7.73
C ALA A 23 -13.92 -3.43 -8.45
N GLY A 24 -14.59 -4.43 -7.89
CA GLY A 24 -14.67 -5.78 -8.45
C GLY A 24 -13.45 -6.67 -8.22
N LYS A 25 -12.39 -6.19 -7.54
CA LYS A 25 -11.24 -7.00 -7.12
C LYS A 25 -11.37 -7.39 -5.65
N THR A 26 -11.15 -8.66 -5.35
CA THR A 26 -11.22 -9.22 -3.99
C THR A 26 -9.82 -9.44 -3.42
N PHE A 27 -9.62 -8.96 -2.19
CA PHE A 27 -8.38 -9.05 -1.44
C PHE A 27 -8.63 -9.86 -0.16
N ALA A 28 -7.78 -10.84 0.11
CA ALA A 28 -7.80 -11.61 1.34
C ALA A 28 -7.16 -10.85 2.51
N ASN A 29 -6.23 -9.94 2.22
CA ASN A 29 -5.59 -9.08 3.20
C ASN A 29 -6.19 -7.66 3.15
N ARG A 30 -6.71 -7.18 4.28
CA ARG A 30 -7.29 -5.84 4.44
C ARG A 30 -6.24 -4.76 4.76
N PHE A 31 -4.97 -5.14 4.94
CA PHE A 31 -3.88 -4.22 5.20
C PHE A 31 -3.34 -3.61 3.90
N MET A 32 -3.42 -2.29 3.80
CA MET A 32 -2.87 -1.51 2.69
C MET A 32 -1.58 -0.82 3.16
N LEU A 33 -0.51 -0.90 2.37
CA LEU A 33 0.77 -0.34 2.75
C LEU A 33 1.06 0.97 2.01
N GLY A 34 1.43 2.03 2.73
CA GLY A 34 1.93 3.27 2.13
C GLY A 34 3.44 3.24 1.94
N THR A 35 3.94 3.78 0.83
CA THR A 35 5.38 3.78 0.52
C THR A 35 6.16 4.99 1.07
N GLY A 36 5.48 5.90 1.77
CA GLY A 36 5.93 7.25 2.07
C GLY A 36 7.21 7.42 2.91
N LYS A 37 7.52 6.48 3.81
CA LYS A 37 8.48 6.73 4.92
C LYS A 37 9.54 5.65 5.10
N PHE A 38 9.76 4.79 4.11
CA PHE A 38 10.82 3.79 4.17
C PHE A 38 12.20 4.44 4.06
N LYS A 39 13.16 3.94 4.85
CA LYS A 39 14.53 4.46 4.88
C LYS A 39 15.28 4.15 3.58
N ASN A 40 15.03 2.97 3.03
CA ASN A 40 15.52 2.52 1.74
C ASN A 40 14.44 1.68 1.03
N LYS A 41 14.68 1.28 -0.22
CA LYS A 41 13.69 0.58 -1.05
C LYS A 41 13.65 -0.94 -0.80
N GLN A 42 14.72 -1.50 -0.25
CA GLN A 42 14.72 -2.90 0.19
C GLN A 42 13.77 -3.09 1.37
N ASP A 43 13.78 -2.17 2.35
CA ASP A 43 12.85 -2.19 3.48
C ASP A 43 11.38 -2.17 3.01
N LEU A 44 11.08 -1.47 1.90
CA LEU A 44 9.75 -1.47 1.30
C LEU A 44 9.41 -2.86 0.75
N ALA A 45 10.27 -3.46 -0.06
CA ALA A 45 10.06 -4.79 -0.64
C ALA A 45 9.88 -5.85 0.46
N ASP A 46 10.75 -5.82 1.47
CA ASP A 46 10.70 -6.73 2.61
C ASP A 46 9.41 -6.54 3.42
N SER A 47 8.98 -5.28 3.61
CA SER A 47 7.73 -4.98 4.31
C SER A 47 6.49 -5.43 3.53
N ILE A 48 6.49 -5.30 2.20
CA ILE A 48 5.40 -5.82 1.36
C ILE A 48 5.30 -7.34 1.53
N SER A 49 6.44 -8.03 1.44
CA SER A 49 6.51 -9.50 1.58
C SER A 49 6.05 -9.95 2.97
N ALA A 50 6.62 -9.37 4.03
CA ALA A 50 6.31 -9.74 5.41
C ALA A 50 4.87 -9.45 5.81
N SER A 51 4.30 -8.33 5.34
CA SER A 51 2.91 -7.97 5.63
C SER A 51 1.90 -8.70 4.77
N GLN A 52 2.33 -9.38 3.71
CA GLN A 52 1.47 -9.98 2.68
C GLN A 52 0.46 -8.97 2.10
N SER A 53 0.84 -7.67 2.07
CA SER A 53 -0.03 -6.61 1.56
C SER A 53 -0.34 -6.89 0.10
N GLN A 54 -1.62 -6.79 -0.28
CA GLN A 54 -2.03 -6.94 -1.68
C GLN A 54 -2.26 -5.59 -2.37
N ILE A 55 -2.34 -4.52 -1.59
CA ILE A 55 -2.52 -3.14 -2.05
C ILE A 55 -1.39 -2.28 -1.50
N VAL A 56 -0.68 -1.60 -2.39
CA VAL A 56 0.36 -0.63 -2.03
C VAL A 56 -0.01 0.74 -2.57
N THR A 57 0.04 1.76 -1.71
CA THR A 57 -0.32 3.13 -2.08
C THR A 57 0.92 3.95 -2.44
N VAL A 58 0.84 4.68 -3.55
CA VAL A 58 1.95 5.46 -4.11
C VAL A 58 1.51 6.87 -4.44
N ALA A 59 2.34 7.86 -4.12
CA ALA A 59 2.12 9.24 -4.55
C ALA A 59 2.71 9.43 -5.95
N LEU A 60 1.96 10.07 -6.85
CA LEU A 60 2.36 10.22 -8.26
C LEU A 60 3.73 10.88 -8.44
N ARG A 61 4.12 11.79 -7.55
CA ARG A 61 5.45 12.43 -7.54
C ARG A 61 6.64 11.47 -7.40
N ARG A 62 6.40 10.23 -6.99
CA ARG A 62 7.43 9.18 -6.83
C ARG A 62 7.51 8.23 -8.02
N ILE A 63 6.59 8.39 -8.97
CA ILE A 63 6.56 7.69 -10.24
C ILE A 63 7.06 8.71 -11.25
N ASP A 64 8.38 8.89 -11.28
CA ASP A 64 9.01 9.69 -12.33
C ASP A 64 9.53 8.71 -13.38
N ILE A 65 9.00 8.80 -14.60
CA ILE A 65 9.37 7.94 -15.74
C ILE A 65 10.60 8.51 -16.44
N GLU A 66 10.88 9.80 -16.26
CA GLU A 66 11.91 10.55 -16.98
C GLU A 66 13.19 10.72 -16.15
N ARG A 67 13.08 10.69 -14.81
CA ARG A 67 14.26 10.75 -13.93
C ARG A 67 14.89 9.39 -13.74
N HIS A 68 16.21 9.31 -13.97
CA HIS A 68 17.08 8.17 -13.66
C HIS A 68 17.27 7.89 -12.15
N GLU A 69 16.48 8.52 -11.27
CA GLU A 69 16.43 8.12 -9.87
C GLU A 69 15.58 6.84 -9.79
N GLU A 70 16.22 5.69 -9.52
CA GLU A 70 15.64 4.36 -9.28
C GLU A 70 14.13 4.42 -8.92
N ASN A 71 13.28 4.00 -9.84
CA ASN A 71 11.84 4.16 -9.74
C ASN A 71 11.29 3.24 -8.62
N ILE A 72 10.45 3.76 -7.73
CA ILE A 72 9.87 2.97 -6.62
C ILE A 72 9.12 1.73 -7.10
N LEU A 73 8.60 1.78 -8.33
CA LEU A 73 7.90 0.67 -8.97
C LEU A 73 8.79 -0.56 -9.18
N GLU A 74 10.11 -0.39 -9.30
CA GLU A 74 11.05 -1.51 -9.48
C GLU A 74 11.13 -2.41 -8.24
N TYR A 75 10.77 -1.87 -7.07
CA TYR A 75 10.83 -2.56 -5.78
C TYR A 75 9.46 -3.09 -5.32
N ILE A 76 8.41 -2.86 -6.11
CA ILE A 76 7.08 -3.38 -5.83
C ILE A 76 6.84 -4.62 -6.69
N PRO A 77 6.53 -5.79 -6.10
CA PRO A 77 6.24 -7.00 -6.87
C PRO A 77 5.07 -6.80 -7.85
N LYS A 78 5.18 -7.35 -9.06
CA LYS A 78 4.21 -7.15 -10.16
C LYS A 78 2.79 -7.62 -9.85
N ASN A 79 2.62 -8.51 -8.88
CA ASN A 79 1.32 -9.04 -8.44
C ASN A 79 0.59 -8.13 -7.43
N ILE A 80 1.22 -7.04 -7.00
CA ILE A 80 0.62 -6.06 -6.09
C ILE A 80 -0.30 -5.11 -6.85
N THR A 81 -1.47 -4.83 -6.28
CA THR A 81 -2.32 -3.76 -6.78
C THR A 81 -1.78 -2.41 -6.32
N LEU A 82 -1.38 -1.57 -7.27
CA LEU A 82 -1.00 -0.19 -7.00
C LEU A 82 -2.24 0.69 -6.84
N LEU A 83 -2.28 1.47 -5.77
CA LEU A 83 -3.29 2.48 -5.53
C LEU A 83 -2.64 3.86 -5.50
N THR A 84 -2.79 4.63 -6.57
CA THR A 84 -2.30 6.01 -6.60
C THR A 84 -3.10 6.87 -5.62
N ASN A 85 -2.43 7.79 -4.95
CA ASN A 85 -3.06 8.73 -4.03
C ASN A 85 -2.69 10.19 -4.36
N THR A 86 -3.42 11.13 -3.75
CA THR A 86 -3.26 12.58 -3.99
C THR A 86 -2.38 13.27 -2.96
N SER A 87 -1.47 12.54 -2.29
CA SER A 87 -0.56 13.12 -1.30
C SER A 87 0.27 14.25 -1.91
N GLY A 88 0.38 15.36 -1.18
CA GLY A 88 1.05 16.57 -1.65
C GLY A 88 0.11 17.63 -2.24
N ALA A 89 -1.18 17.32 -2.42
CA ALA A 89 -2.21 18.35 -2.67
C ALA A 89 -2.45 19.20 -1.42
N ARG A 90 -2.53 20.53 -1.60
CA ARG A 90 -2.84 21.49 -0.52
C ARG A 90 -4.30 21.91 -0.49
N ASN A 91 -5.05 21.60 -1.55
CA ASN A 91 -6.47 21.94 -1.68
C ASN A 91 -7.17 20.91 -2.59
N ALA A 92 -8.51 20.97 -2.63
CA ALA A 92 -9.33 20.04 -3.40
C ALA A 92 -9.05 20.09 -4.91
N LYS A 93 -8.81 21.29 -5.47
CA LYS A 93 -8.50 21.46 -6.90
C LYS A 93 -7.21 20.73 -7.27
N GLU A 94 -6.18 20.82 -6.43
CA GLU A 94 -4.93 20.09 -6.61
C GLU A 94 -5.13 18.57 -6.49
N ALA A 95 -5.91 18.10 -5.53
CA ALA A 95 -6.18 16.67 -5.36
C ALA A 95 -6.86 16.08 -6.61
N VAL A 96 -7.91 16.76 -7.12
CA VAL A 96 -8.59 16.36 -8.36
C VAL A 96 -7.64 16.36 -9.56
N ARG A 97 -6.75 17.36 -9.67
CA ARG A 97 -5.75 17.41 -10.73
C ARG A 97 -4.79 16.22 -10.67
N ILE A 98 -4.28 15.88 -9.48
CA ILE A 98 -3.39 14.71 -9.31
C ILE A 98 -4.12 13.42 -9.67
N ALA A 99 -5.39 13.26 -9.25
CA ALA A 99 -6.19 12.08 -9.58
C ALA A 99 -6.41 11.93 -11.10
N ARG A 100 -6.64 13.03 -11.81
CA ARG A 100 -6.76 13.02 -13.28
C ARG A 100 -5.47 12.62 -13.96
N LEU A 101 -4.33 13.20 -13.55
CA LEU A 101 -3.02 12.80 -14.08
C LEU A 101 -2.74 11.32 -13.82
N ALA A 102 -3.02 10.82 -12.62
CA ALA A 102 -2.84 9.41 -12.29
C ALA A 102 -3.71 8.47 -13.16
N LYS A 103 -4.89 8.94 -13.59
CA LYS A 103 -5.76 8.20 -14.52
C LYS A 103 -5.20 8.19 -15.95
N GLU A 104 -4.52 9.26 -16.37
CA GLU A 104 -3.95 9.39 -17.71
C GLU A 104 -2.61 8.64 -17.87
N SER A 105 -1.86 8.48 -16.77
CA SER A 105 -0.56 7.77 -16.75
C SER A 105 -0.68 6.24 -16.54
N GLY A 106 -1.89 5.73 -16.37
CA GLY A 106 -2.17 4.32 -16.02
C GLY A 106 -2.83 3.55 -17.14
#